data_AF-A0A2D6FMG8-F1
#
_entry.id   AF-A0A2D6FMG8-F1
#
_cell.length_a   1.000
_cell.length_b   1.000
_cell.length_c   1.000
_cell.angle_alpha   90.00
_cell.angle_beta   90.00
_cell.angle_gamma   90.00
#
_symmetry.space_group_name_H-M   'P 1'
#
loop_
_entity.id
_entity.type
_entity.pdbx_description
1 polymer ?
#
loop_
_entity_poly.entity_id
_entity_poly.type
_entity_poly.pdbx_seq_one_letter_code
_entity_poly.pdbx_strand_id
1 'polypeptide(L)'
;MFFLPAGCLILALFILFLPIFFVLAILQLITFGFETLGISPEITILILFLMLVGSLVNIPLTKRRLVYSEKSNFFGFFKETKISGEGIFINLGGGVIPFLLSIYFLSKVPLEPVLIAAILMIVVCNFYSRVVPGRGISIPLLIPPVFSVFFALILSPQFVAPTAFISGVFGILIGADILNLRKVQRLSPSFLSIGGAGVFDGIFLVGIVSAILAGIL
;
A
#
# COMPACT_ATOMS: atom_id res chain seq x y z
N MET A 1 54.75 3.31 -3.73
CA MET A 1 53.84 3.55 -2.59
C MET A 1 52.55 4.08 -3.16
N PHE A 2 51.47 3.31 -3.11
CA PHE A 2 50.17 3.79 -3.61
C PHE A 2 49.69 4.91 -2.68
N PHE A 3 49.92 6.16 -3.09
CA PHE A 3 49.17 7.30 -2.57
C PHE A 3 47.73 7.06 -3.01
N LEU A 4 46.93 6.38 -2.19
CA LEU A 4 45.48 6.51 -2.27
C LEU A 4 45.22 8.00 -2.01
N PRO A 5 44.93 8.82 -3.04
CA PRO A 5 44.78 10.24 -2.87
C PRO A 5 43.53 10.41 -2.00
N ALA A 6 43.55 11.32 -1.03
CA ALA A 6 42.38 11.60 -0.18
C ALA A 6 41.07 11.76 -0.99
N GLY A 7 41.16 12.20 -2.24
CA GLY A 7 40.04 12.24 -3.19
C GLY A 7 39.37 10.89 -3.47
N CYS A 8 40.11 9.78 -3.60
CA CYS A 8 39.52 8.45 -3.79
C CYS A 8 38.76 7.99 -2.54
N LEU A 9 39.28 8.31 -1.35
CA LEU A 9 38.60 8.01 -0.09
C LEU A 9 37.33 8.85 0.06
N ILE A 10 37.38 10.15 -0.24
CA ILE A 10 36.22 11.05 -0.21
C ILE A 10 35.16 10.61 -1.23
N LEU A 11 35.57 10.23 -2.45
CA LEU A 11 34.65 9.71 -3.47
C LEU A 11 33.99 8.40 -3.02
N ALA A 12 34.75 7.48 -2.44
CA ALA A 12 34.22 6.24 -1.90
C ALA A 12 33.22 6.48 -0.76
N LEU A 13 33.53 7.40 0.15
CA LEU A 13 32.60 7.82 1.21
C LEU A 13 31.35 8.49 0.62
N PHE A 14 31.49 9.36 -0.36
CA PHE A 14 30.35 10.00 -1.02
C PHE A 14 29.43 8.96 -1.68
N ILE A 15 29.98 8.00 -2.42
CA ILE A 15 29.21 6.91 -3.04
C ILE A 15 28.53 6.05 -1.96
N LEU A 16 29.22 5.78 -0.84
CA LEU A 16 28.68 5.02 0.29
C LEU A 16 27.48 5.73 0.96
N PHE A 17 27.56 7.06 1.11
CA PHE A 17 26.51 7.87 1.75
C PHE A 17 25.42 8.36 0.78
N LEU A 18 25.63 8.27 -0.54
CA LEU A 18 24.67 8.68 -1.56
C LEU A 18 23.25 8.10 -1.35
N PRO A 19 23.07 6.80 -1.02
CA PRO A 19 21.74 6.24 -0.77
C PRO A 19 21.07 6.86 0.45
N ILE A 20 21.83 7.20 1.49
CA ILE A 20 21.32 7.83 2.71
C ILE A 20 20.82 9.24 2.38
N PHE A 21 21.58 10.02 1.62
CA PHE A 21 21.13 11.34 1.16
C PHE A 21 19.85 11.26 0.34
N PHE A 22 19.73 10.26 -0.53
CA PHE A 22 18.52 10.06 -1.34
C PHE A 22 17.30 9.71 -0.48
N VAL A 23 17.44 8.80 0.49
CA VAL A 23 16.38 8.47 1.44
C VAL A 23 15.96 9.69 2.26
N LEU A 24 16.91 10.47 2.76
CA LEU A 24 16.63 11.69 3.50
C LEU A 24 15.88 12.73 2.65
N ALA A 25 16.28 12.90 1.38
CA ALA A 25 15.60 13.80 0.46
C ALA A 25 14.15 13.37 0.18
N ILE A 26 13.91 12.08 -0.03
CA ILE A 26 12.54 11.55 -0.21
C ILE A 26 11.71 11.76 1.06
N LEU A 27 12.27 11.45 2.23
CA LEU A 27 11.57 11.64 3.50
C LEU A 27 11.18 13.10 3.70
N GLN A 28 12.08 14.03 3.39
CA GLN A 28 11.80 15.46 3.48
C GLN A 28 10.66 15.89 2.54
N LEU A 29 10.63 15.39 1.31
CA LEU A 29 9.55 15.65 0.37
C LEU A 29 8.20 15.11 0.88
N ILE A 30 8.20 13.89 1.42
CA ILE A 30 6.99 13.28 1.96
C ILE A 30 6.48 14.09 3.16
N THR A 31 7.35 14.44 4.10
CA THR A 31 6.95 15.22 5.28
C THR A 31 6.41 16.60 4.91
N PHE A 32 7.07 17.28 3.96
CA PHE A 32 6.61 18.58 3.48
C PHE A 32 5.25 18.47 2.77
N GLY A 33 5.05 17.43 1.97
CA GLY A 33 3.78 17.19 1.30
C GLY A 33 2.63 16.86 2.24
N PHE A 34 2.86 16.11 3.31
CA PHE A 34 1.80 15.89 4.32
C PHE A 34 1.54 17.15 5.17
N GLU A 35 2.54 18.00 5.35
CA GLU A 35 2.40 19.29 6.04
C GLU A 35 1.46 20.25 5.30
N THR A 36 1.53 20.31 3.97
CA THR A 36 0.57 21.09 3.16
C THR A 36 -0.86 20.55 3.26
N LEU A 37 -1.02 19.27 3.61
CA LEU A 37 -2.30 18.63 3.91
C LEU A 37 -2.72 18.76 5.39
N GLY A 38 -1.95 19.52 6.18
CA GLY A 38 -2.19 19.83 7.58
C GLY A 38 -1.89 18.67 8.53
N ILE A 39 -0.87 17.87 8.22
CA ILE A 39 -0.30 16.87 9.13
C ILE A 39 1.16 17.24 9.37
N SER A 40 1.57 17.44 10.63
CA SER A 40 2.94 17.86 10.91
C SER A 40 3.97 16.80 10.46
N PRO A 41 5.22 17.21 10.18
CA PRO A 41 6.29 16.27 9.81
C PRO A 41 6.48 15.11 10.80
N GLU A 42 6.40 15.37 12.10
CA GLU A 42 6.57 14.36 13.14
C GLU A 42 5.44 13.33 13.10
N ILE A 43 4.20 13.80 12.93
CA ILE A 43 3.03 12.92 12.81
C ILE A 43 3.11 12.12 11.50
N THR A 44 3.62 12.72 10.43
CA THR A 44 3.81 12.02 9.15
C THR A 44 4.79 10.85 9.29
N ILE A 45 5.94 11.08 9.92
CA ILE A 45 6.92 10.02 10.20
C ILE A 45 6.28 8.93 11.07
N LEU A 46 5.53 9.32 12.09
CA LEU A 46 4.81 8.38 12.95
C LEU A 46 3.78 7.56 12.16
N ILE A 47 3.00 8.18 11.27
CA ILE A 47 2.02 7.49 10.42
C ILE A 47 2.72 6.49 9.51
N LEU A 48 3.80 6.88 8.82
CA LEU A 48 4.55 5.96 7.96
C LEU A 48 5.11 4.77 8.76
N PHE A 49 5.66 5.03 9.95
CA PHE A 49 6.14 3.99 10.84
C PHE A 49 5.00 3.07 11.30
N LEU A 50 3.84 3.62 11.68
CA LEU A 50 2.66 2.85 12.08
C LEU A 50 2.05 2.07 10.90
N MET A 51 2.11 2.59 9.68
CA MET A 51 1.73 1.85 8.47
C MET A 51 2.67 0.65 8.26
N LEU A 52 3.98 0.83 8.43
CA LEU A 52 4.95 -0.26 8.29
C LEU A 52 4.79 -1.32 9.38
N VAL A 53 4.80 -0.93 10.66
CA VAL A 53 4.66 -1.87 11.79
C VAL A 53 3.26 -2.47 11.84
N GLY A 54 2.23 -1.65 11.59
CA GLY A 54 0.84 -2.09 11.51
C GLY A 54 0.59 -3.04 10.33
N SER A 55 1.44 -3.05 9.30
CA SER A 55 1.33 -4.03 8.20
C SER A 55 1.50 -5.47 8.68
N LEU A 56 2.18 -5.67 9.83
CA LEU A 56 2.37 -6.97 10.46
C LEU A 56 1.12 -7.44 11.23
N VAL A 57 0.16 -6.55 11.46
CA VAL A 57 -1.02 -6.79 12.31
C VAL A 57 -2.26 -6.94 11.44
N ASN A 58 -2.91 -8.11 11.54
CA ASN A 58 -4.17 -8.41 10.85
C ASN A 58 -5.30 -8.57 11.86
N ILE A 59 -6.33 -7.74 11.74
CA ILE A 59 -7.49 -7.71 12.63
C ILE A 59 -8.59 -8.61 12.06
N PRO A 60 -9.08 -9.63 12.79
CA PRO A 60 -10.10 -10.53 12.28
C PRO A 60 -11.44 -9.81 12.11
N LEU A 61 -12.02 -9.89 10.90
CA LEU A 61 -13.38 -9.44 10.61
C LEU A 61 -14.40 -10.59 10.74
N THR A 62 -13.96 -11.83 10.50
CA THR A 62 -14.79 -13.04 10.64
C THR A 62 -14.15 -14.05 11.59
N LYS A 63 -14.96 -14.95 12.17
CA LYS A 63 -14.45 -16.06 12.98
C LYS A 63 -13.47 -16.91 12.19
N ARG A 64 -12.31 -17.19 12.79
CA ARG A 64 -11.29 -18.07 12.23
C ARG A 64 -11.80 -19.50 12.24
N ARG A 65 -11.89 -20.13 11.07
CA ARG A 65 -12.12 -21.59 10.96
C ARG A 65 -10.77 -22.25 10.74
N LEU A 66 -10.41 -23.21 11.58
CA LEU A 66 -9.22 -24.02 11.35
C LEU A 66 -9.64 -25.13 10.38
N VAL A 67 -9.09 -25.10 9.17
CA VAL A 67 -9.27 -26.17 8.21
C VAL A 67 -8.01 -27.01 8.20
N TYR A 68 -8.19 -28.28 8.55
CA TYR A 68 -7.16 -29.30 8.48
C TYR A 68 -7.14 -29.83 7.06
N SER A 69 -6.07 -29.54 6.32
CA SER A 69 -5.84 -30.15 5.02
C SER A 69 -4.75 -31.21 5.17
N GLU A 70 -5.11 -32.47 4.94
CA GLU A 70 -4.13 -33.55 4.80
C GLU A 70 -3.59 -33.52 3.37
N LYS A 71 -2.29 -33.24 3.20
CA LYS A 71 -1.58 -33.58 1.96
C LYS A 71 -0.73 -34.82 2.23
N SER A 72 -1.00 -35.87 1.47
CA SER A 72 -0.14 -37.05 1.41
C SER A 72 1.08 -36.72 0.57
N ASN A 73 2.27 -36.86 1.14
CA ASN A 73 3.54 -36.80 0.40
C ASN A 73 4.16 -38.20 0.27
N PHE A 74 4.99 -38.34 -0.77
CA PHE A 74 5.82 -39.49 -1.12
C PHE A 74 5.19 -40.86 -0.78
N PHE A 75 4.38 -41.37 -1.72
CA PHE A 75 3.81 -42.73 -1.66
C PHE A 75 2.84 -43.01 -0.47
N GLY A 76 2.40 -42.00 0.28
CA GLY A 76 1.43 -42.17 1.38
C GLY A 76 2.04 -42.47 2.75
N PHE A 77 3.37 -42.47 2.87
CA PHE A 77 4.06 -42.79 4.13
C PHE A 77 4.13 -41.62 5.12
N PHE A 78 4.01 -40.38 4.63
CA PHE A 78 4.05 -39.18 5.47
C PHE A 78 2.80 -38.33 5.25
N LYS A 79 2.05 -38.10 6.34
CA LYS A 79 0.94 -37.17 6.37
C LYS A 79 1.41 -35.84 6.95
N GLU A 80 1.43 -34.80 6.13
CA GLU A 80 1.56 -33.43 6.63
C GLU A 80 0.16 -32.84 6.83
N THR A 81 -0.22 -32.62 8.09
CA THR A 81 -1.40 -31.84 8.44
C THR A 81 -1.07 -30.37 8.32
N LYS A 82 -1.54 -29.71 7.25
CA LYS A 82 -1.45 -28.26 7.14
C LYS A 82 -2.66 -27.64 7.81
N ILE A 83 -2.43 -26.99 8.95
CA ILE A 83 -3.45 -26.20 9.63
C ILE A 83 -3.55 -24.87 8.91
N SER A 84 -4.56 -24.72 8.06
CA SER A 84 -4.84 -23.45 7.38
C SER A 84 -5.98 -22.74 8.12
N GLY A 85 -5.71 -21.54 8.63
CA GLY A 85 -6.77 -20.69 9.15
C GLY A 85 -7.53 -20.06 7.99
N GLU A 86 -8.83 -20.28 7.92
CA GLU A 86 -9.75 -19.56 7.04
C GLU A 86 -10.38 -18.40 7.80
N GLY A 87 -10.43 -17.23 7.17
CA GLY A 87 -11.02 -16.03 7.75
C GLY A 87 -10.66 -14.79 6.95
N ILE A 88 -11.55 -13.80 6.99
CA ILE A 88 -11.32 -12.46 6.47
C ILE A 88 -10.76 -11.60 7.60
N PHE A 89 -9.68 -10.91 7.29
CA PHE A 89 -9.01 -9.95 8.15
C PHE A 89 -8.90 -8.61 7.43
N ILE A 90 -8.69 -7.55 8.20
CA ILE A 90 -8.23 -6.26 7.69
C ILE A 90 -6.86 -5.96 8.27
N ASN A 91 -5.95 -5.54 7.41
CA ASN A 91 -4.61 -5.17 7.79
C ASN A 91 -4.61 -3.79 8.45
N LEU A 92 -3.91 -3.63 9.58
CA LEU A 92 -3.88 -2.34 10.28
C LEU A 92 -3.12 -1.28 9.45
N GLY A 93 -1.93 -1.62 8.97
CA GLY A 93 -1.05 -0.69 8.25
C GLY A 93 -1.44 -0.42 6.80
N GLY A 94 -2.03 -1.40 6.14
CA GLY A 94 -2.43 -1.34 4.73
C GLY A 94 -3.93 -1.24 4.50
N GLY A 95 -4.77 -1.44 5.51
CA GLY A 95 -6.22 -1.30 5.39
C GLY A 95 -6.73 -0.14 6.24
N VAL A 96 -6.58 -0.28 7.56
CA VAL A 96 -7.21 0.64 8.53
C VAL A 96 -6.59 2.03 8.51
N ILE A 97 -5.27 2.15 8.70
CA ILE A 97 -4.59 3.46 8.74
C ILE A 97 -4.78 4.23 7.43
N PRO A 98 -4.56 3.64 6.23
CA PRO A 98 -4.77 4.34 4.97
C PRO A 98 -6.22 4.76 4.77
N PHE A 99 -7.17 3.91 5.14
CA PHE A 99 -8.59 4.25 5.05
C PHE A 99 -8.94 5.45 5.94
N LEU A 100 -8.50 5.46 7.20
CA LEU A 100 -8.74 6.58 8.12
C LEU A 100 -8.10 7.87 7.60
N LEU A 101 -6.90 7.78 7.02
CA LEU A 101 -6.22 8.91 6.41
C LEU A 101 -6.98 9.45 5.19
N SER A 102 -7.55 8.56 4.36
CA SER A 102 -8.45 8.97 3.27
C SER A 102 -9.70 9.68 3.76
N ILE A 103 -10.31 9.21 4.87
CA ILE A 103 -11.46 9.88 5.49
C ILE A 103 -11.06 11.28 6.01
N TYR A 104 -9.89 11.42 6.61
CA TYR A 104 -9.36 12.71 7.03
C TYR A 104 -9.15 13.67 5.84
N PHE A 105 -8.60 13.19 4.73
CA PHE A 105 -8.41 14.05 3.55
C PHE A 105 -9.70 14.41 2.84
N LEU A 106 -10.72 13.52 2.87
CA LEU A 106 -12.05 13.81 2.34
C LEU A 106 -12.67 15.08 2.94
N SER A 107 -12.38 15.41 4.20
CA SER A 107 -12.89 16.64 4.82
C SER A 107 -12.16 17.92 4.37
N LYS A 108 -11.11 17.81 3.54
CA LYS A 108 -10.26 18.93 3.10
C LYS A 108 -10.31 19.21 1.60
N VAL A 109 -11.15 18.49 0.85
CA VAL A 109 -11.19 18.51 -0.62
C VAL A 109 -12.62 18.60 -1.14
N PRO A 110 -12.83 19.11 -2.37
CA PRO A 110 -14.14 19.07 -3.02
C PRO A 110 -14.56 17.62 -3.29
N LEU A 111 -15.72 17.22 -2.77
CA LEU A 111 -16.16 15.82 -2.79
C LEU A 111 -16.44 15.28 -4.19
N GLU A 112 -17.13 16.05 -5.04
CA GLU A 112 -17.55 15.58 -6.36
C GLU A 112 -16.38 15.07 -7.25
N PRO A 113 -15.33 15.87 -7.55
CA PRO A 113 -14.23 15.39 -8.39
C PRO A 113 -13.44 14.24 -7.76
N VAL A 114 -13.34 14.23 -6.43
CA VAL A 114 -12.62 13.20 -5.67
C VAL A 114 -13.37 11.87 -5.69
N LEU A 115 -14.70 11.90 -5.56
CA LEU A 115 -15.55 10.72 -5.66
C LEU A 115 -15.55 10.17 -7.08
N ILE A 116 -15.55 11.03 -8.10
CA ILE A 116 -15.39 10.60 -9.50
C ILE A 116 -14.04 9.90 -9.69
N ALA A 117 -12.94 10.51 -9.22
CA ALA A 117 -11.61 9.91 -9.27
C ALA A 117 -11.55 8.56 -8.54
N ALA A 118 -12.18 8.47 -7.36
CA ALA A 118 -12.27 7.21 -6.60
C ALA A 118 -13.06 6.14 -7.35
N ILE A 119 -14.20 6.47 -7.96
CA ILE A 119 -14.98 5.53 -8.77
C ILE A 119 -14.15 5.01 -9.96
N LEU A 120 -13.46 5.90 -10.67
CA LEU A 120 -12.56 5.51 -11.76
C LEU A 120 -11.45 4.59 -11.26
N MET A 121 -10.84 4.91 -10.13
CA MET A 121 -9.81 4.08 -9.52
C MET A 121 -10.33 2.72 -9.05
N ILE A 122 -11.57 2.63 -8.56
CA ILE A 122 -12.23 1.36 -8.22
C ILE A 122 -12.34 0.47 -9.45
N VAL A 123 -12.77 1.04 -10.59
CA VAL A 123 -12.86 0.30 -11.86
C VAL A 123 -11.49 -0.16 -12.34
N VAL A 124 -10.51 0.74 -12.37
CA VAL A 124 -9.13 0.42 -12.78
C VAL A 124 -8.53 -0.67 -11.90
N CYS A 125 -8.57 -0.52 -10.58
CA CYS A 125 -7.98 -1.48 -9.67
C CYS A 125 -8.70 -2.83 -9.72
N ASN A 126 -10.02 -2.85 -9.87
CA ASN A 126 -10.75 -4.10 -10.07
C ASN A 126 -10.31 -4.82 -11.35
N PHE A 127 -10.18 -4.08 -12.45
CA PHE A 127 -9.78 -4.64 -13.74
C PHE A 127 -8.37 -5.24 -13.72
N TYR A 128 -7.41 -4.55 -13.09
CA TYR A 128 -6.01 -4.99 -13.03
C TYR A 128 -5.71 -5.99 -11.90
N SER A 129 -6.61 -6.14 -10.92
CA SER A 129 -6.44 -7.09 -9.82
C SER A 129 -6.57 -8.55 -10.30
N ARG A 130 -5.75 -9.42 -9.72
CA ARG A 130 -5.77 -10.87 -9.97
C ARG A 130 -5.78 -11.63 -8.65
N VAL A 131 -6.59 -12.67 -8.59
CA VAL A 131 -6.59 -13.62 -7.48
C VAL A 131 -5.53 -14.68 -7.74
N VAL A 132 -4.49 -14.70 -6.91
CA VAL A 132 -3.37 -15.64 -7.00
C VAL A 132 -3.49 -16.67 -5.89
N PRO A 133 -3.63 -17.97 -6.22
CA PRO A 133 -3.79 -19.01 -5.21
C PRO A 133 -2.65 -19.04 -4.19
N GLY A 134 -3.00 -19.07 -2.90
CA GLY A 134 -2.03 -19.05 -1.79
C GLY A 134 -1.32 -17.71 -1.53
N ARG A 135 -1.53 -16.67 -2.34
CA ARG A 135 -1.04 -15.30 -2.10
C ARG A 135 -2.17 -14.29 -1.84
N GLY A 136 -3.38 -14.55 -2.32
CA GLY A 136 -4.52 -13.65 -2.18
C GLY A 136 -4.71 -12.76 -3.41
N ILE A 137 -5.04 -11.49 -3.20
CA ILE A 137 -5.29 -10.51 -4.27
C ILE A 137 -3.99 -9.79 -4.56
N SER A 138 -3.63 -9.68 -5.83
CA SER A 138 -2.44 -8.96 -6.29
C SER A 138 -2.81 -7.98 -7.40
N ILE A 139 -2.20 -6.81 -7.36
CA ILE A 139 -2.31 -5.78 -8.39
C ILE A 139 -0.89 -5.36 -8.82
N PRO A 140 -0.64 -5.02 -10.10
CA PRO A 140 0.67 -4.52 -10.50
C PRO A 140 0.99 -3.21 -9.76
N LEU A 141 2.17 -3.15 -9.15
CA LEU A 141 2.57 -2.12 -8.18
C LEU A 141 2.38 -0.67 -8.68
N LEU A 142 2.70 -0.41 -9.96
CA LEU A 142 2.64 0.94 -10.53
C LEU A 142 1.24 1.36 -10.99
N ILE A 143 0.28 0.43 -11.12
CA ILE A 143 -1.06 0.77 -11.62
C ILE A 143 -1.76 1.74 -10.67
N PRO A 144 -1.89 1.47 -9.35
CA PRO A 144 -2.56 2.41 -8.46
C PRO A 144 -1.98 3.82 -8.43
N PRO A 145 -0.65 4.04 -8.22
CA PRO A 145 -0.10 5.39 -8.11
C PRO A 145 -0.13 6.15 -9.45
N VAL A 146 0.08 5.49 -10.59
CA VAL A 146 0.07 6.18 -11.89
C VAL A 146 -1.34 6.67 -12.23
N PHE A 147 -2.33 5.79 -12.11
CA PHE A 147 -3.71 6.16 -12.45
C PHE A 147 -4.33 7.12 -11.44
N SER A 148 -4.02 6.99 -10.13
CA SER A 148 -4.57 7.91 -9.14
C SER A 148 -4.06 9.33 -9.34
N VAL A 149 -2.79 9.50 -9.67
CA VAL A 149 -2.20 10.80 -10.01
C VAL A 149 -2.77 11.35 -11.30
N PHE A 150 -2.89 10.50 -12.34
CA PHE A 150 -3.48 10.90 -13.61
C PHE A 150 -4.90 11.45 -13.44
N PHE A 151 -5.77 10.74 -12.71
CA PHE A 151 -7.13 11.22 -12.46
C PHE A 151 -7.16 12.45 -11.56
N ALA A 152 -6.29 12.52 -10.55
CA ALA A 152 -6.20 13.67 -9.67
C ALA A 152 -5.80 14.95 -10.42
N LEU A 153 -4.80 14.88 -11.32
CA LEU A 153 -4.36 16.01 -12.14
C LEU A 153 -5.47 16.56 -13.04
N ILE A 154 -6.32 15.68 -13.57
CA ILE A 154 -7.39 16.07 -14.50
C ILE A 154 -8.62 16.58 -13.75
N LEU A 155 -9.03 15.88 -12.69
CA LEU A 155 -10.31 16.12 -12.03
C LEU A 155 -10.21 17.10 -10.86
N SER A 156 -9.07 17.17 -10.18
CA SER A 156 -8.87 18.04 -9.02
C SER A 156 -7.45 18.63 -8.99
N PRO A 157 -7.08 19.46 -9.98
CA PRO A 157 -5.73 20.02 -10.12
C PRO A 157 -5.30 20.90 -8.95
N GLN A 158 -6.23 21.44 -8.16
CA GLN A 158 -5.92 22.21 -6.94
C GLN A 158 -5.68 21.30 -5.72
N PHE A 159 -6.05 20.03 -5.80
CA PHE A 159 -6.00 19.06 -4.69
C PHE A 159 -5.42 17.73 -5.17
N VAL A 160 -4.38 17.77 -6.02
CA VAL A 160 -3.82 16.59 -6.70
C VAL A 160 -3.42 15.51 -5.71
N ALA A 161 -2.59 15.86 -4.73
CA ALA A 161 -2.07 14.91 -3.75
C ALA A 161 -3.15 14.23 -2.89
N PRO A 162 -4.06 14.95 -2.20
CA PRO A 162 -5.10 14.29 -1.41
C PRO A 162 -6.07 13.52 -2.30
N THR A 163 -6.37 14.00 -3.51
CA THR A 163 -7.22 13.27 -4.47
C THR A 163 -6.55 11.97 -4.93
N ALA A 164 -5.26 11.98 -5.25
CA ALA A 164 -4.50 10.80 -5.64
C ALA A 164 -4.41 9.79 -4.48
N PHE A 165 -4.24 10.28 -3.24
CA PHE A 165 -4.23 9.44 -2.05
C PHE A 165 -5.60 8.76 -1.85
N ILE A 166 -6.67 9.56 -1.76
CA ILE A 166 -8.04 9.06 -1.50
C ILE A 166 -8.46 8.07 -2.58
N SER A 167 -8.36 8.48 -3.84
CA SER A 167 -8.78 7.65 -4.98
C SER A 167 -7.94 6.39 -5.11
N GLY A 168 -6.63 6.45 -4.89
CA GLY A 168 -5.75 5.29 -4.92
C GLY A 168 -6.06 4.29 -3.80
N VAL A 169 -6.21 4.76 -2.55
CA VAL A 169 -6.58 3.91 -1.40
C VAL A 169 -7.94 3.26 -1.62
N PHE A 170 -8.97 4.02 -2.04
CA PHE A 170 -10.29 3.47 -2.30
C PHE A 170 -10.30 2.52 -3.51
N GLY A 171 -9.55 2.84 -4.54
CA GLY A 171 -9.35 1.96 -5.69
C GLY A 171 -8.82 0.60 -5.26
N ILE A 172 -7.79 0.56 -4.44
CA ILE A 172 -7.20 -0.70 -3.97
C ILE A 172 -8.15 -1.41 -2.99
N LEU A 173 -8.57 -0.76 -1.91
CA LEU A 173 -9.36 -1.42 -0.86
C LEU A 173 -10.74 -1.86 -1.34
N ILE A 174 -11.41 -1.03 -2.15
CA ILE A 174 -12.74 -1.36 -2.66
C ILE A 174 -12.61 -2.16 -3.96
N GLY A 175 -11.94 -1.59 -4.96
CA GLY A 175 -11.83 -2.16 -6.30
C GLY A 175 -11.04 -3.45 -6.37
N ALA A 176 -9.82 -3.48 -5.82
CA ALA A 176 -9.02 -4.69 -5.81
C ALA A 176 -9.52 -5.68 -4.75
N ASP A 177 -9.64 -5.26 -3.49
CA ASP A 177 -9.94 -6.18 -2.40
C ASP A 177 -11.42 -6.55 -2.30
N ILE A 178 -12.27 -5.62 -1.86
CA ILE A 178 -13.68 -5.91 -1.51
C ILE A 178 -14.44 -6.55 -2.68
N LEU A 179 -14.30 -6.02 -3.89
CA LEU A 179 -15.01 -6.54 -5.07
C LEU A 179 -14.52 -7.93 -5.51
N ASN A 180 -13.31 -8.36 -5.13
CA ASN A 180 -12.80 -9.70 -5.43
C ASN A 180 -12.88 -10.70 -4.27
N LEU A 181 -13.29 -10.29 -3.06
CA LEU A 181 -13.39 -11.17 -1.88
C LEU A 181 -14.11 -12.50 -2.18
N ARG A 182 -15.24 -12.44 -2.91
CA ARG A 182 -16.01 -13.65 -3.27
C ARG A 182 -15.23 -14.60 -4.19
N LYS A 183 -14.43 -14.06 -5.13
CA LYS A 183 -13.58 -14.89 -6.02
C LYS A 183 -12.46 -15.55 -5.21
N VAL A 184 -11.84 -14.81 -4.29
CA VAL A 184 -10.78 -15.35 -3.43
C VAL A 184 -11.31 -16.49 -2.57
N GLN A 185 -12.44 -16.30 -1.89
CA GLN A 185 -13.04 -17.33 -1.05
C GLN A 185 -13.33 -18.65 -1.80
N ARG A 186 -13.63 -18.58 -3.09
CA ARG A 186 -13.87 -19.77 -3.93
C ARG A 186 -12.58 -20.45 -4.39
N LEU A 187 -11.56 -19.66 -4.73
CA LEU A 187 -10.32 -20.15 -5.35
C LEU A 187 -9.22 -20.47 -4.32
N SER A 188 -9.29 -19.89 -3.14
CA SER A 188 -8.30 -20.02 -2.06
C SER A 188 -8.98 -19.70 -0.73
N PRO A 189 -9.69 -20.67 -0.14
CA PRO A 189 -10.47 -20.44 1.09
C PRO A 189 -9.58 -20.17 2.33
N SER A 190 -8.26 -20.26 2.17
CA SER A 190 -7.25 -19.90 3.18
C SER A 190 -7.25 -18.39 3.53
N PHE A 191 -6.61 -18.06 4.64
CA PHE A 191 -6.33 -16.72 5.17
C PHE A 191 -6.36 -15.57 4.12
N LEU A 192 -7.26 -14.61 4.31
CA LEU A 192 -7.41 -13.43 3.45
C LEU A 192 -7.35 -12.16 4.27
N SER A 193 -6.44 -11.24 3.92
CA SER A 193 -6.32 -9.94 4.56
C SER A 193 -6.54 -8.81 3.56
N ILE A 194 -7.58 -8.01 3.79
CA ILE A 194 -7.85 -6.75 3.08
C ILE A 194 -6.74 -5.75 3.43
N GLY A 195 -6.14 -5.11 2.43
CA GLY A 195 -4.98 -4.23 2.58
C GLY A 195 -3.69 -4.96 2.99
N GLY A 196 -3.64 -6.29 2.88
CA GLY A 196 -2.49 -7.12 3.27
C GLY A 196 -1.39 -7.22 2.22
N ALA A 197 -0.51 -8.22 2.38
CA ALA A 197 0.76 -8.39 1.64
C ALA A 197 0.69 -8.44 0.09
N GLY A 198 -0.50 -8.53 -0.52
CA GLY A 198 -0.65 -8.45 -1.98
C GLY A 198 -1.01 -7.06 -2.53
N VAL A 199 -1.35 -6.11 -1.65
CA VAL A 199 -1.89 -4.78 -1.99
C VAL A 199 -1.34 -3.65 -1.11
N PHE A 200 -0.74 -3.97 0.04
CA PHE A 200 -0.03 -3.01 0.90
C PHE A 200 1.00 -2.21 0.11
N ASP A 201 1.81 -2.86 -0.71
CA ASP A 201 2.85 -2.19 -1.51
C ASP A 201 2.25 -1.12 -2.42
N GLY A 202 1.08 -1.39 -3.01
CA GLY A 202 0.35 -0.42 -3.84
C GLY A 202 -0.17 0.75 -3.02
N ILE A 203 -0.74 0.50 -1.84
CA ILE A 203 -1.28 1.54 -0.95
C ILE A 203 -0.16 2.42 -0.39
N PHE A 204 0.94 1.79 0.04
CA PHE A 204 2.11 2.48 0.54
C PHE A 204 2.75 3.35 -0.55
N LEU A 205 2.87 2.83 -1.78
CA LEU A 205 3.39 3.59 -2.90
C LEU A 205 2.47 4.73 -3.33
N VAL A 206 1.14 4.54 -3.33
CA VAL A 206 0.17 5.64 -3.49
C VAL A 206 0.40 6.73 -2.43
N GLY A 207 0.63 6.33 -1.18
CA GLY A 207 0.95 7.24 -0.09
C GLY A 207 2.20 8.08 -0.34
N ILE A 208 3.31 7.41 -0.68
CA ILE A 208 4.58 8.07 -1.00
C ILE A 208 4.44 9.01 -2.19
N VAL A 209 3.88 8.54 -3.30
CA VAL A 209 3.76 9.32 -4.53
C VAL A 209 2.86 10.54 -4.31
N SER A 210 1.75 10.38 -3.59
CA SER A 210 0.85 11.49 -3.28
C SER A 210 1.55 12.55 -2.43
N ALA A 211 2.34 12.14 -1.45
CA ALA A 211 3.07 13.07 -0.60
C ALA A 211 4.20 13.79 -1.34
N ILE A 212 4.95 13.07 -2.18
CA ILE A 212 5.95 13.68 -3.07
C ILE A 212 5.31 14.74 -3.95
N LEU A 213 4.13 14.46 -4.53
CA LEU A 213 3.41 15.42 -5.35
C LEU A 213 2.97 16.66 -4.56
N ALA A 214 2.46 16.49 -3.34
CA ALA A 214 2.11 17.61 -2.46
C ALA A 214 3.30 18.49 -2.09
N GLY A 215 4.52 17.94 -2.15
CA GLY A 215 5.74 18.71 -1.87
C GLY A 215 6.30 19.47 -3.07
N ILE A 216 5.81 19.19 -4.29
CA ILE A 216 6.32 19.77 -5.54
C ILE A 216 5.27 20.67 -6.23
N LEU A 217 3.99 20.30 -6.14
CA LEU A 217 2.85 21.02 -6.75
C LEU A 217 2.16 21.91 -5.72
#